data_AF-A0A7W0TGT8-F1
#
_entry.id   AF-A0A7W0TGT8-F1
#
_cell.length_a   1.000
_cell.length_b   1.000
_cell.length_c   1.000
_cell.angle_alpha   90.00
_cell.angle_beta   90.00
_cell.angle_gamma   90.00
#
_symmetry.space_group_name_H-M   'P 1'
#
loop_
_entity.id
_entity.type
_entity.pdbx_description
1 polymer ?
#
loop_
_entity_poly.entity_id
_entity_poly.type
_entity_poly.pdbx_seq_one_letter_code
_entity_poly.pdbx_strand_id
1 'polypeptide(L)'
;MSRSVAPPGGMEPPTTVTTPGGRALDLVELAAVACAAYDAEFPDERERYGPAGMLWCRHDNQHLLNWAVLSLRSEVDFEHQLAWLARVLEARDFPLARLARDLEILADTVVRRHPEERVLPVRLLSGAAFVCSRAGAGGSDAAGLPG
;
A
#
# COMPACT_ATOMS: atom_id res chain seq x y z
N MET A 1 -16.27 -1.43 -18.42
CA MET A 1 -17.26 -1.88 -17.40
C MET A 1 -16.71 -1.48 -16.03
N SER A 2 -17.37 -0.54 -15.34
CA SER A 2 -16.98 -0.13 -13.99
C SER A 2 -17.27 -1.26 -13.00
N ARG A 3 -16.30 -1.64 -12.17
CA ARG A 3 -16.49 -2.59 -11.06
C ARG A 3 -16.59 -1.78 -9.77
N SER A 4 -17.79 -1.29 -9.48
CA SER A 4 -18.04 -0.62 -8.21
C SER A 4 -17.74 -1.59 -7.07
N VAL A 5 -16.76 -1.24 -6.23
CA VAL A 5 -16.47 -1.99 -4.99
C VAL A 5 -17.38 -1.50 -3.88
N ALA A 6 -17.75 -2.39 -2.95
CA ALA A 6 -18.40 -1.97 -1.71
C ALA A 6 -17.43 -1.10 -0.88
N PRO A 7 -17.92 -0.22 0.01
CA PRO A 7 -17.06 0.51 0.94
C PRO A 7 -16.16 -0.41 1.78
N PRO A 8 -15.07 0.12 2.37
CA PRO A 8 -14.23 -0.62 3.29
C PRO A 8 -15.02 -1.33 4.39
N GLY A 9 -14.61 -2.56 4.68
CA GLY A 9 -15.11 -3.37 5.78
C GLY A 9 -13.98 -4.24 6.32
N GLY A 10 -14.21 -4.86 7.48
CA GLY A 10 -13.17 -5.60 8.20
C GLY A 10 -12.64 -4.79 9.39
N MET A 11 -11.33 -4.87 9.65
CA MET A 11 -10.72 -4.14 10.76
C MET A 11 -10.56 -2.66 10.42
N GLU A 12 -11.09 -1.79 11.28
CA GLU A 12 -10.86 -0.35 11.18
C GLU A 12 -9.35 -0.03 11.21
N PRO A 13 -8.87 0.83 10.31
CA PRO A 13 -7.46 1.15 10.24
C PRO A 13 -7.08 2.09 11.39
N PRO A 14 -5.88 1.95 11.97
CA PRO A 14 -5.39 2.90 12.97
C PRO A 14 -5.33 4.32 12.39
N THR A 15 -5.67 5.30 13.22
CA THR A 15 -5.62 6.72 12.84
C THR A 15 -4.27 7.36 13.15
N THR A 16 -3.51 6.78 14.07
CA THR A 16 -2.19 7.26 14.48
C THR A 16 -1.26 6.09 14.78
N VAL A 17 0.05 6.32 14.73
CA VAL A 17 1.07 5.37 15.19
C VAL A 17 2.27 6.11 15.79
N THR A 18 2.91 5.54 16.81
CA THR A 18 4.13 6.09 17.40
C THR A 18 5.37 5.44 16.80
N THR A 19 6.25 6.26 16.20
CA THR A 19 7.52 5.82 15.61
C THR A 19 8.52 5.39 16.68
N PRO A 20 9.58 4.63 16.33
CA PRO A 20 10.64 4.29 17.27
C PRO A 20 11.31 5.51 17.94
N GLY A 21 11.29 6.67 17.26
CA GLY A 21 11.76 7.95 17.80
C GLY A 21 10.79 8.62 18.78
N GLY A 22 9.66 8.00 19.10
CA GLY A 22 8.65 8.51 20.03
C GLY A 22 7.67 9.53 19.42
N ARG A 23 7.73 9.78 18.10
CA ARG A 23 6.83 10.72 17.41
C ARG A 23 5.51 10.04 17.07
N ALA A 24 4.39 10.72 17.30
CA ALA A 24 3.10 10.28 16.78
C ALA A 24 2.93 10.79 15.33
N LEU A 25 2.61 9.88 14.40
CA LEU A 25 2.23 10.20 13.03
C LEU A 25 0.70 10.16 12.89
N ASP A 26 0.15 11.12 12.15
CA ASP A 26 -1.26 11.11 11.73
C ASP A 26 -1.38 10.27 10.44
N LEU A 27 -1.91 9.06 10.58
CA LEU A 27 -2.03 8.13 9.47
C LEU A 27 -3.16 8.54 8.52
N VAL A 28 -4.19 9.21 9.01
CA VAL A 28 -5.31 9.68 8.20
C VAL A 28 -4.83 10.76 7.25
N GLU A 29 -4.04 11.72 7.75
CA GLU A 29 -3.46 12.80 6.94
C GLU A 29 -2.52 12.25 5.87
N LEU A 30 -1.57 11.40 6.26
CA LEU A 30 -0.59 10.82 5.34
C LEU A 30 -1.26 9.97 4.25
N ALA A 31 -2.24 9.14 4.62
CA ALA A 31 -3.00 8.34 3.67
C ALA A 31 -3.82 9.22 2.71
N ALA A 32 -4.45 10.29 3.20
CA ALA A 32 -5.19 11.21 2.34
C ALA A 32 -4.29 11.90 1.30
N VAL A 33 -3.09 12.33 1.71
CA VAL A 33 -2.11 12.96 0.81
C VAL A 33 -1.58 11.97 -0.23
N ALA A 34 -1.22 10.77 0.20
CA ALA A 34 -0.74 9.72 -0.69
C ALA A 34 -1.81 9.32 -1.71
N CYS A 35 -3.06 9.09 -1.27
CA CYS A 35 -4.16 8.76 -2.17
C CYS A 35 -4.48 9.88 -3.16
N ALA A 36 -4.33 11.15 -2.77
CA ALA A 36 -4.49 12.27 -3.71
C ALA A 36 -3.38 12.28 -4.78
N ALA A 37 -2.13 12.00 -4.40
CA ALA A 37 -1.02 11.86 -5.35
C ALA A 37 -1.20 10.64 -6.27
N TYR A 38 -1.63 9.52 -5.70
CA TYR A 38 -1.91 8.29 -6.43
C TYR A 38 -3.05 8.48 -7.45
N ASP A 39 -4.15 9.12 -7.06
CA ASP A 39 -5.28 9.40 -7.95
C ASP A 39 -4.94 10.38 -9.09
N ALA A 40 -3.98 11.28 -8.85
CA ALA A 40 -3.42 12.14 -9.90
C ALA A 40 -2.56 11.35 -10.90
N GLU A 41 -1.81 10.34 -10.44
CA GLU A 41 -0.99 9.47 -11.28
C GLU A 41 -1.84 8.43 -12.04
N PHE A 42 -2.91 7.92 -11.42
CA PHE A 42 -3.76 6.86 -11.95
C PHE A 42 -5.24 7.26 -12.01
N PRO A 43 -5.61 8.25 -12.83
CA PRO A 43 -6.98 8.75 -12.87
C PRO A 43 -8.00 7.71 -13.36
N ASP A 44 -7.56 6.66 -14.05
CA ASP A 44 -8.38 5.56 -14.57
C ASP A 44 -8.99 4.69 -13.46
N GLU A 45 -8.43 4.73 -12.25
CA GLU A 45 -8.99 3.97 -11.11
C GLU A 45 -10.37 4.43 -10.69
N ARG A 46 -10.67 5.71 -10.87
CA ARG A 46 -12.01 6.26 -10.59
C ARG A 46 -13.07 5.59 -11.45
N GLU A 47 -12.76 5.37 -12.73
CA GLU A 47 -13.67 4.65 -13.62
C GLU A 47 -13.75 3.17 -13.22
N ARG A 48 -12.60 2.58 -12.88
CA ARG A 48 -12.49 1.15 -12.58
C ARG A 48 -13.21 0.74 -11.29
N TYR A 49 -13.02 1.47 -10.20
CA TYR A 49 -13.46 1.10 -8.85
C TYR A 49 -14.55 2.00 -8.27
N GLY A 50 -14.83 3.13 -8.93
CA GLY A 50 -15.83 4.08 -8.48
C GLY A 50 -15.44 4.82 -7.18
N PRO A 51 -16.39 5.55 -6.57
CA PRO A 51 -16.12 6.39 -5.39
C PRO A 51 -15.56 5.63 -4.18
N ALA A 52 -15.91 4.35 -4.04
CA ALA A 52 -15.43 3.50 -2.95
C ALA A 52 -13.93 3.14 -3.09
N GLY A 53 -13.34 3.23 -4.30
CA GLY A 53 -11.91 2.99 -4.49
C GLY A 53 -11.04 3.95 -3.68
N MET A 54 -11.43 5.22 -3.59
CA MET A 54 -10.73 6.21 -2.76
C MET A 54 -10.84 5.90 -1.26
N LEU A 55 -11.95 5.32 -0.82
CA LEU A 55 -12.11 4.90 0.58
C LEU A 55 -11.20 3.71 0.91
N TRP A 56 -11.12 2.74 0.00
CA TRP A 56 -10.18 1.61 0.13
C TRP A 56 -8.73 2.06 0.09
N CYS A 57 -8.36 2.98 -0.80
CA CYS A 57 -7.01 3.55 -0.83
C CYS A 57 -6.62 4.11 0.55
N ARG A 58 -7.49 4.94 1.16
CA ARG A 58 -7.18 5.51 2.48
C ARG A 58 -7.07 4.45 3.56
N HIS A 59 -7.98 3.48 3.53
CA HIS A 59 -8.03 2.37 4.49
C HIS A 59 -6.75 1.52 4.43
N ASP A 60 -6.38 1.08 3.24
CA ASP A 60 -5.18 0.26 3.01
C ASP A 60 -3.91 1.06 3.35
N ASN A 61 -3.82 2.33 2.94
CA ASN A 61 -2.63 3.15 3.17
C ASN A 61 -2.38 3.43 4.66
N GLN A 62 -3.44 3.57 5.46
CA GLN A 62 -3.31 3.66 6.92
C GLN A 62 -2.74 2.37 7.52
N HIS A 63 -3.20 1.19 7.08
CA HIS A 63 -2.65 -0.10 7.51
C HIS A 63 -1.20 -0.28 7.07
N LEU A 64 -0.87 0.07 5.82
CA LEU A 64 0.49 -0.01 5.28
C LEU A 64 1.48 0.83 6.10
N LEU A 65 1.14 2.09 6.38
CA LEU A 65 1.96 2.97 7.21
C LEU A 65 2.11 2.42 8.64
N ASN A 66 1.02 1.96 9.24
CA ASN A 66 1.05 1.36 10.57
C ASN A 66 1.96 0.14 10.63
N TRP A 67 1.80 -0.83 9.71
CA TRP A 67 2.64 -2.03 9.68
C TRP A 67 4.10 -1.72 9.41
N ALA A 68 4.39 -0.75 8.54
CA ALA A 68 5.76 -0.32 8.29
C ALA A 68 6.40 0.17 9.60
N VAL A 69 5.72 1.03 10.37
CA VAL A 69 6.21 1.52 11.67
C VAL A 69 6.34 0.40 12.71
N LEU A 70 5.32 -0.47 12.84
CA LEU A 70 5.36 -1.60 13.78
C LEU A 70 6.49 -2.59 13.46
N SER A 71 6.83 -2.74 12.18
CA SER A 71 7.95 -3.60 11.76
C SER A 71 9.32 -3.06 12.20
N LEU A 72 9.48 -1.74 12.27
CA LEU A 72 10.70 -1.11 12.80
C LEU A 72 10.87 -1.35 14.31
N ARG A 73 9.78 -1.71 14.99
CA ARG A 73 9.74 -2.09 16.41
C ARG A 73 9.74 -3.61 16.61
N SER A 74 9.85 -4.38 15.52
CA SER A 74 9.76 -5.85 15.52
C SER A 74 8.43 -6.41 16.05
N GLU A 75 7.35 -5.62 15.97
CA GLU A 75 6.01 -6.01 16.46
C GLU A 75 5.18 -6.70 15.37
N VAL A 76 5.52 -6.49 14.10
CA VAL A 76 4.85 -7.09 12.95
C VAL A 76 5.88 -7.44 11.87
N ASP A 77 5.70 -8.59 11.21
CA ASP A 77 6.39 -8.92 9.97
C ASP A 77 5.72 -8.20 8.79
N PHE A 78 6.35 -7.14 8.30
CA PHE A 78 5.80 -6.31 7.21
C PHE A 78 5.65 -7.08 5.89
N GLU A 79 6.60 -7.95 5.55
CA GLU A 79 6.57 -8.69 4.28
C GLU A 79 5.46 -9.73 4.30
N HIS A 80 5.21 -10.34 5.46
CA HIS A 80 4.04 -11.20 5.65
C HIS A 80 2.71 -10.43 5.43
N GLN A 81 2.58 -9.23 6.01
CA GLN A 81 1.38 -8.40 5.81
C GLN A 81 1.22 -7.98 4.34
N LEU A 82 2.30 -7.53 3.69
CA LEU A 82 2.29 -7.18 2.27
C LEU A 82 1.93 -8.38 1.39
N ALA A 83 2.44 -9.57 1.71
CA ALA A 83 2.10 -10.79 0.96
C ALA A 83 0.63 -11.17 1.12
N TRP A 84 0.04 -10.96 2.31
CA TRP A 84 -1.39 -11.15 2.52
C TRP A 84 -2.21 -10.14 1.71
N LEU A 85 -1.89 -8.85 1.82
CA LEU A 85 -2.62 -7.79 1.11
C LEU A 85 -2.52 -7.96 -0.41
N ALA A 86 -1.33 -8.26 -0.92
CA ALA A 86 -1.11 -8.55 -2.33
C ALA A 86 -2.05 -9.65 -2.85
N ARG A 87 -2.18 -10.78 -2.11
CA ARG A 87 -3.11 -11.85 -2.50
C ARG A 87 -4.57 -11.39 -2.50
N VAL A 88 -4.98 -10.57 -1.52
CA VAL A 88 -6.35 -10.02 -1.45
C VAL A 88 -6.62 -9.11 -2.65
N LEU A 89 -5.66 -8.26 -3.00
CA LEU A 89 -5.75 -7.33 -4.11
C LEU A 89 -5.74 -8.05 -5.47
N GLU A 90 -4.85 -9.02 -5.66
CA GLU A 90 -4.84 -9.88 -6.86
C GLU A 90 -6.16 -10.62 -7.06
N ALA A 91 -6.73 -11.19 -5.99
CA ALA A 91 -8.04 -11.84 -6.05
C ALA A 91 -9.19 -10.88 -6.45
N ARG A 92 -8.96 -9.57 -6.37
CA ARG A 92 -9.88 -8.50 -6.81
C ARG A 92 -9.49 -7.90 -8.17
N ASP A 93 -8.59 -8.56 -8.90
CA ASP A 93 -7.98 -8.12 -10.15
C ASP A 93 -7.20 -6.79 -10.04
N PHE A 94 -6.76 -6.39 -8.84
CA PHE A 94 -5.96 -5.17 -8.67
C PHE A 94 -4.51 -5.42 -9.12
N PRO A 95 -3.92 -4.53 -9.94
CA PRO A 95 -2.57 -4.71 -10.47
C PRO A 95 -1.50 -4.49 -9.38
N LEU A 96 -0.72 -5.52 -9.04
CA LEU A 96 0.32 -5.42 -8.00
C LEU A 96 1.40 -4.38 -8.26
N ALA A 97 1.70 -4.09 -9.53
CA ALA A 97 2.62 -2.99 -9.88
C ALA A 97 2.12 -1.65 -9.32
N ARG A 98 0.80 -1.46 -9.20
CA ARG A 98 0.24 -0.25 -8.60
C ARG A 98 0.32 -0.24 -7.08
N LEU A 99 0.24 -1.39 -6.42
CA LEU A 99 0.49 -1.48 -4.97
C LEU A 99 1.94 -1.11 -4.66
N ALA A 100 2.90 -1.61 -5.45
CA ALA A 100 4.30 -1.23 -5.31
C ALA A 100 4.49 0.28 -5.51
N ARG A 101 3.83 0.86 -6.52
CA ARG A 101 3.88 2.30 -6.76
C ARG A 101 3.26 3.13 -5.65
N ASP A 102 2.16 2.68 -5.05
CA ASP A 102 1.55 3.36 -3.90
C ASP A 102 2.48 3.37 -2.68
N LEU A 103 3.22 2.29 -2.42
CA LEU A 103 4.25 2.25 -1.38
C LEU A 103 5.38 3.27 -1.62
N GLU A 104 5.78 3.50 -2.87
CA GLU A 104 6.73 4.55 -3.24
C GLU A 104 6.15 5.95 -2.98
N ILE A 105 4.88 6.17 -3.34
CA ILE A 105 4.18 7.44 -3.10
C ILE A 105 4.04 7.71 -1.59
N LEU A 106 3.78 6.68 -0.79
CA LEU A 106 3.78 6.77 0.67
C LEU A 106 5.17 7.15 1.20
N ALA A 107 6.24 6.53 0.68
CA ALA A 107 7.61 6.86 1.06
C ALA A 107 7.93 8.34 0.78
N ASP A 108 7.63 8.82 -0.43
CA ASP A 108 7.80 10.22 -0.82
C ASP A 108 6.96 11.18 0.05
N THR A 109 5.73 10.76 0.38
CA THR A 109 4.83 11.55 1.25
C THR A 109 5.42 11.69 2.65
N VAL A 110 5.93 10.61 3.24
CA VAL A 110 6.62 10.64 4.53
C VAL A 110 7.86 11.53 4.46
N VAL A 111 8.70 11.42 3.41
CA VAL A 111 9.89 12.29 3.25
C VAL A 111 9.51 13.78 3.25
N ARG A 112 8.43 14.15 2.55
CA ARG A 112 8.00 15.55 2.45
C ARG A 112 7.37 16.09 3.73
N ARG A 113 6.57 15.28 4.43
CA ARG A 113 5.81 15.72 5.62
C ARG A 113 6.57 15.54 6.93
N HIS A 114 7.43 14.53 6.98
CA HIS A 114 8.19 14.11 8.16
C HIS A 114 9.64 13.77 7.77
N PRO A 115 10.44 14.76 7.32
CA PRO A 115 11.83 14.53 6.89
C PRO A 115 12.74 13.97 8.00
N GLU A 116 12.32 14.06 9.26
CA GLU A 116 12.95 13.42 10.41
C GLU A 116 12.84 11.89 10.43
N GLU A 117 11.78 11.32 9.83
CA GLU A 117 11.48 9.88 9.88
C GLU A 117 12.26 9.08 8.83
N ARG A 118 13.59 9.21 8.80
CA ARG A 118 14.45 8.72 7.70
C ARG A 118 14.36 7.22 7.40
N VAL A 119 14.04 6.40 8.40
CA VAL A 119 14.01 4.93 8.26
C VAL A 119 12.68 4.45 7.67
N LEU A 120 11.58 5.16 7.92
CA LEU A 120 10.24 4.74 7.48
C LEU A 120 10.09 4.74 5.93
N PRO A 121 10.51 5.78 5.18
CA PRO A 121 10.53 5.75 3.72
C PRO A 121 11.35 4.59 3.17
N VAL A 122 12.53 4.31 3.74
CA VAL A 122 13.37 3.18 3.31
C VAL A 122 12.63 1.85 3.53
N ARG A 123 11.89 1.72 4.62
CA ARG A 123 11.08 0.50 4.88
C ARG A 123 9.94 0.35 3.87
N LEU A 124 9.25 1.44 3.54
CA LEU A 124 8.19 1.45 2.53
C LEU A 124 8.74 1.10 1.14
N LEU A 125 9.87 1.68 0.73
CA LEU A 125 10.55 1.35 -0.53
C LEU A 125 11.01 -0.11 -0.59
N SER A 126 11.48 -0.66 0.53
CA SER A 126 11.80 -2.09 0.62
C SER A 126 10.55 -2.96 0.44
N GLY A 127 9.40 -2.52 0.97
CA GLY A 127 8.11 -3.14 0.73
C GLY A 127 7.68 -3.09 -0.75
N ALA A 128 7.88 -1.96 -1.42
CA ALA A 128 7.61 -1.81 -2.85
C ALA A 128 8.44 -2.81 -3.68
N ALA A 129 9.75 -2.91 -3.40
CA ALA A 129 10.64 -3.87 -4.05
C ALA A 129 10.20 -5.33 -3.81
N PHE A 130 9.76 -5.66 -2.58
CA PHE A 130 9.20 -6.97 -2.26
C PHE A 130 7.96 -7.28 -3.11
N VAL A 131 7.00 -6.36 -3.21
CA VAL A 131 5.79 -6.54 -4.03
C VAL A 131 6.14 -6.72 -5.52
N CYS A 132 7.08 -5.92 -6.04
CA CYS A 132 7.57 -6.06 -7.42
C CYS A 132 8.16 -7.44 -7.70
N SER A 133 8.98 -7.97 -6.78
CA SER A 133 9.58 -9.30 -6.94
C SER A 133 8.52 -10.41 -7.05
N ARG A 134 7.39 -10.26 -6.34
CA ARG A 134 6.26 -11.20 -6.39
C ARG A 134 5.49 -11.09 -7.70
N ALA A 135 5.27 -9.88 -8.20
CA ALA A 135 4.61 -9.66 -9.48
C ALA A 135 5.40 -10.28 -10.65
N GLY A 136 6.74 -10.24 -10.59
CA GLY A 136 7.61 -10.91 -11.57
C GLY A 136 7.61 -12.44 -11.46
N ALA A 137 7.54 -12.99 -10.24
CA ALA A 137 7.51 -14.43 -10.01
C ALA A 137 6.19 -15.10 -10.47
N GLY A 138 5.07 -14.37 -10.48
CA GLY A 138 3.78 -14.85 -10.97
C GLY A 138 3.63 -14.87 -12.50
N GLY A 139 4.62 -14.34 -13.25
CA GLY A 139 4.59 -14.21 -14.71
C GLY A 139 5.35 -15.28 -15.49
N SER A 140 5.87 -16.34 -14.84
CA SER A 140 6.74 -17.35 -15.48
C SER A 140 6.12 -18.74 -15.71
N ASP A 141 4.80 -18.90 -15.62
CA ASP A 141 4.12 -20.15 -16.00
C ASP A 141 3.10 -19.93 -17.13
N ALA A 142 3.60 -19.66 -18.34
CA ALA A 142 2.81 -19.76 -19.58
C ALA A 142 3.67 -19.99 -20.85
N ALA A 143 4.79 -20.69 -20.73
CA ALA A 143 5.57 -21.11 -21.90
C ALA A 143 6.31 -22.42 -21.62
N GLY A 144 5.64 -23.55 -21.84
CA GLY A 144 6.33 -24.84 -21.86
C GLY A 144 5.43 -26.06 -21.87
N LEU A 145 5.18 -26.56 -23.09
CA LEU A 145 4.66 -27.88 -23.48
C LEU A 145 3.12 -28.01 -23.51
N PRO A 146 2.58 -28.53 -24.64
CA PRO A 146 2.70 -29.95 -24.94
C PRO A 146 3.07 -30.29 -26.40
N GLY A 147 3.63 -31.50 -26.59
CA GLY A 147 3.69 -32.21 -27.87
C GLY A 147 5.04 -32.78 -28.23
#